data_AF-A0A969YQM3-F1
#
_entry.id   AF-A0A969YQM3-F1
#
_cell.length_a   1.000
_cell.length_b   1.000
_cell.length_c   1.000
_cell.angle_alpha   90.00
_cell.angle_beta   90.00
_cell.angle_gamma   90.00
#
_symmetry.space_group_name_H-M   'P 1'
#
loop_
_entity.id
_entity.type
_entity.pdbx_description
1 polymer ?
#
loop_
_entity_poly.entity_id
_entity_poly.type
_entity_poly.pdbx_seq_one_letter_code
_entity_poly.pdbx_strand_id
1 'polypeptide(L)'
;ELMNRMVVLDGCSVQCARTTLHHVGVDVETHLVVTDLGIKKSDDLNFREEDVITVKNVLKDLAPRVAAGLPPEKPKCLCTEEW
;
A
#
# COMPACT_ATOMS: atom_id res chain seq x y z
N GLU A 1 14.51 -17.77 1.90
CA GLU A 1 13.11 -17.56 2.30
C GLU A 1 12.67 -16.23 1.68
N LEU A 2 11.78 -16.26 0.69
CA LEU A 2 11.22 -15.05 0.10
C LEU A 2 10.17 -14.53 1.08
N MET A 3 10.46 -13.44 1.80
CA MET A 3 9.45 -12.76 2.60
C MET A 3 8.36 -12.26 1.66
N ASN A 4 7.16 -12.83 1.79
CA ASN A 4 5.98 -12.39 1.05
C ASN A 4 5.61 -10.98 1.55
N ARG A 5 5.88 -9.96 0.74
CA ARG A 5 5.47 -8.59 1.02
C ARG A 5 4.01 -8.39 0.71
N MET A 6 3.24 -7.85 1.63
CA MET A 6 1.86 -7.46 1.37
C MET A 6 1.81 -6.04 0.80
N VAL A 7 1.41 -5.93 -0.47
CA VAL A 7 1.12 -4.65 -1.14
C VAL A 7 -0.38 -4.53 -1.30
N VAL A 8 -0.94 -3.38 -0.92
CA VAL A 8 -2.37 -3.09 -0.98
C VAL A 8 -2.63 -1.88 -1.85
N LEU A 9 -3.55 -2.03 -2.81
CA LEU A 9 -4.00 -0.98 -3.71
C LEU A 9 -5.47 -0.69 -3.43
N ASP A 10 -5.79 0.56 -3.13
CA ASP A 10 -7.17 1.02 -2.97
C ASP A 10 -7.58 1.95 -4.12
N GLY A 11 -8.82 1.81 -4.57
CA GLY A 11 -9.37 2.66 -5.64
C GLY A 11 -9.93 4.00 -5.15
N CYS A 12 -10.03 4.24 -3.84
CA CYS A 12 -10.54 5.51 -3.28
C CYS A 12 -10.09 5.71 -1.83
N SER A 13 -10.29 6.94 -1.34
CA SER A 13 -9.96 7.39 0.02
C SER A 13 -10.69 6.63 1.15
N VAL A 14 -11.69 5.81 0.84
CA VAL A 14 -12.33 4.90 1.81
C VAL A 14 -11.36 3.81 2.31
N GLN A 15 -10.39 3.41 1.50
CA GLN A 15 -9.35 2.43 1.86
C GLN A 15 -9.88 1.08 2.35
N CYS A 16 -10.94 0.56 1.72
CA CYS A 16 -11.63 -0.64 2.19
C CYS A 16 -10.74 -1.89 2.20
N ALA A 17 -9.80 -2.02 1.27
CA ALA A 17 -8.88 -3.16 1.24
C ALA A 17 -7.90 -3.11 2.42
N ARG A 18 -7.25 -1.95 2.64
CA ARG A 18 -6.32 -1.75 3.75
C ARG A 18 -7.00 -1.95 5.11
N THR A 19 -8.18 -1.36 5.31
CA THR A 19 -8.92 -1.50 6.57
C THR A 19 -9.32 -2.95 6.85
N THR A 20 -9.75 -3.68 5.81
CA THR A 20 -10.08 -5.11 5.95
C THR A 20 -8.88 -5.93 6.39
N LEU A 21 -7.72 -5.72 5.74
CA LEU A 21 -6.49 -6.44 6.07
C LEU A 21 -5.98 -6.12 7.47
N HIS A 22 -6.05 -4.85 7.87
CA HIS A 22 -5.74 -4.43 9.24
C HIS A 22 -6.62 -5.13 10.27
N HIS A 23 -7.93 -5.22 10.05
CA HIS A 23 -8.85 -5.90 10.98
C HIS A 23 -8.58 -7.39 11.15
N VAL A 24 -8.05 -8.06 10.13
CA VAL A 24 -7.69 -9.50 10.22
C VAL A 24 -6.24 -9.74 10.65
N GLY A 25 -5.53 -8.69 11.06
CA GLY A 25 -4.16 -8.78 11.55
C GLY A 25 -3.10 -9.04 10.47
N VAL A 26 -3.39 -8.72 9.21
CA VAL A 26 -2.40 -8.81 8.12
C VAL A 26 -1.57 -7.53 8.09
N ASP A 27 -0.25 -7.70 8.19
CA ASP A 27 0.70 -6.60 8.10
C ASP A 27 0.86 -6.11 6.65
N VAL A 28 0.52 -4.84 6.40
CA VAL A 28 0.57 -4.21 5.08
C VAL A 28 1.82 -3.35 4.99
N GLU A 29 2.80 -3.82 4.23
CA GLU A 29 4.10 -3.13 4.06
C GLU A 29 4.01 -1.93 3.11
N THR A 30 3.15 -2.00 2.10
CA THR A 30 2.99 -0.92 1.12
C THR A 30 1.52 -0.70 0.81
N HIS A 31 1.10 0.56 0.83
CA HIS A 31 -0.26 0.98 0.52
C HIS A 31 -0.27 2.14 -0.46
N LEU A 32 -1.16 2.08 -1.47
CA LEU A 32 -1.35 3.14 -2.45
C LEU A 32 -2.84 3.30 -2.78
N VAL A 33 -3.33 4.53 -2.75
CA VAL A 33 -4.65 4.89 -3.30
C VAL A 33 -4.46 5.31 -4.76
N VAL A 34 -4.84 4.45 -5.70
CA VAL A 34 -4.52 4.61 -7.13
C VAL A 34 -5.15 5.87 -7.72
N THR A 35 -6.32 6.28 -7.22
CA THR A 35 -7.00 7.50 -7.67
C THR A 35 -6.29 8.79 -7.28
N ASP A 36 -5.42 8.77 -6.26
CA ASP A 36 -4.60 9.93 -5.90
C ASP A 36 -3.53 10.23 -6.96
N LEU A 37 -3.23 9.27 -7.84
CA LEU A 37 -2.37 9.46 -9.02
C LEU A 37 -3.12 10.09 -10.21
N GLY A 38 -4.41 10.42 -10.06
CA GLY A 38 -5.27 10.92 -11.14
C GLY A 38 -5.87 9.83 -12.04
N ILE A 39 -5.57 8.56 -11.78
CA ILE A 39 -6.12 7.41 -12.52
C ILE A 39 -7.56 7.19 -12.08
N LYS A 40 -8.51 7.27 -13.02
CA LYS A 40 -9.95 7.13 -12.71
C LYS A 40 -10.34 5.67 -12.54
N LYS A 41 -11.38 5.44 -11.73
CA LYS A 41 -12.06 4.13 -11.68
C LYS A 41 -12.67 3.84 -13.05
N SER A 42 -12.55 2.59 -13.48
CA SER A 42 -13.13 2.10 -14.73
C SER A 42 -14.04 0.92 -14.43
N ASP A 43 -15.31 1.01 -14.85
CA ASP A 43 -16.30 -0.06 -14.67
C ASP A 43 -16.15 -1.19 -15.70
N ASP A 44 -15.46 -0.90 -16.81
CA ASP A 44 -15.13 -1.86 -17.87
C ASP A 44 -13.77 -2.55 -17.67
N LEU A 45 -13.05 -2.20 -16.60
CA LEU A 45 -11.70 -2.68 -16.28
C LEU A 45 -10.66 -2.47 -17.40
N ASN A 46 -10.93 -1.56 -18.34
CA ASN A 46 -10.06 -1.25 -19.46
C ASN A 46 -9.12 -0.09 -19.11
N PHE A 47 -7.99 -0.41 -18.48
CA PHE A 47 -6.99 0.58 -18.09
C PHE A 47 -5.95 0.78 -19.18
N ARG A 48 -5.46 2.01 -19.34
CA ARG A 48 -4.35 2.31 -20.25
C ARG A 48 -3.08 1.64 -19.73
N GLU A 49 -2.27 1.08 -20.62
CA GLU A 49 -1.03 0.39 -20.24
C GLU A 49 -0.09 1.31 -19.44
N GLU A 50 -0.01 2.58 -19.82
CA GLU A 50 0.72 3.64 -19.11
C GLU A 50 0.22 3.91 -17.69
N ASP A 51 -1.08 3.81 -17.40
CA ASP A 51 -1.60 3.90 -16.03
C ASP A 51 -1.08 2.73 -15.19
N VAL A 52 -1.11 1.51 -15.76
CA VAL A 52 -0.58 0.30 -15.11
C VAL A 52 0.93 0.42 -14.86
N ILE A 53 1.69 0.94 -15.83
CA ILE A 53 3.13 1.19 -15.68
C ILE A 53 3.38 2.22 -14.59
N THR A 54 2.60 3.31 -14.55
CA THR A 54 2.71 4.36 -13.53
C THR A 54 2.53 3.78 -12.12
N VAL A 55 1.46 3.00 -11.90
CA VAL A 55 1.21 2.33 -10.61
C VAL A 55 2.37 1.41 -10.23
N LYS A 56 2.88 0.60 -11.18
CA LYS A 56 4.01 -0.30 -10.92
C LYS A 56 5.29 0.45 -10.55
N ASN A 57 5.57 1.59 -11.19
CA ASN A 57 6.76 2.39 -10.90
C ASN A 57 6.66 3.03 -9.51
N VAL A 58 5.52 3.64 -9.18
CA VAL A 58 5.26 4.18 -7.85
C VAL A 58 5.43 3.11 -6.78
N LEU A 59 4.90 1.89 -6.99
CA LEU A 59 5.09 0.78 -6.05
C LEU A 59 6.54 0.36 -5.87
N LYS A 60 7.35 0.37 -6.93
CA LYS A 60 8.78 0.05 -6.84
C LYS A 60 9.55 1.11 -6.06
N ASP A 61 9.13 2.37 -6.15
CA ASP A 61 9.73 3.49 -5.42
C ASP A 61 9.27 3.53 -3.96
N LEU A 62 8.03 3.09 -3.67
CA LEU A 62 7.46 2.97 -2.32
C LEU A 62 7.95 1.73 -1.58
N ALA A 63 8.24 0.64 -2.29
CA ALA A 63 8.80 -0.55 -1.68
C ALA A 63 10.08 -0.14 -0.94
N PRO A 64 10.24 -0.47 0.35
CA PRO A 64 11.48 -0.20 1.03
C PRO A 64 12.59 -0.85 0.21
N ARG A 65 13.66 -0.09 -0.05
CA ARG A 65 14.87 -0.58 -0.72
C ARG A 65 15.43 -1.74 0.10
N VAL A 66 14.98 -2.95 -0.18
CA VAL A 66 15.39 -4.18 0.53
C VAL A 66 16.74 -4.69 0.06
N ALA A 67 17.61 -3.74 -0.27
CA ALA A 67 19.03 -3.93 -0.32
C ALA A 67 19.77 -3.28 0.88
N ALA A 68 19.10 -2.52 1.75
CA ALA A 68 19.73 -1.97 2.96
C ALA A 68 18.83 -2.25 4.16
N GLY A 69 19.10 -3.38 4.85
CA GLY A 69 18.30 -3.89 5.97
C GLY A 69 18.15 -2.92 7.14
N LEU A 70 17.20 -2.01 7.04
CA LEU A 70 16.71 -1.23 8.16
C LEU A 70 15.30 -1.71 8.52
N PRO A 71 15.05 -2.09 9.78
CA PRO A 71 13.68 -2.39 10.21
C PRO A 71 12.81 -1.14 10.02
N PRO A 72 11.49 -1.31 9.77
CA PRO A 72 10.57 -0.19 9.78
C PRO A 72 10.70 0.53 11.12
N GLU A 73 10.93 1.84 11.07
CA GLU A 73 10.92 2.66 12.27
C GLU A 73 9.54 2.51 12.91
N LYS A 74 9.49 1.96 14.13
CA LYS A 74 8.23 1.83 14.86
C LYS A 74 7.60 3.22 14.91
N PRO A 75 6.33 3.41 14.49
CA PRO A 75 5.67 4.68 14.74
C PRO A 75 5.72 4.93 16.24
N LYS A 76 6.18 6.11 16.63
CA LYS A 76 6.15 6.58 18.00
C LYS A 76 4.67 6.81 18.36
N CYS A 77 3.96 5.74 18.68
CA CYS A 77 2.59 5.82 19.13
C CYS A 77 2.60 6.65 20.42
N LEU A 78 1.83 7.74 20.43
CA LEU A 78 1.65 8.63 21.58
C LEU A 78 0.63 8.09 22.59
N CYS A 79 0.21 6.83 22.46
CA CYS A 79 -0.66 6.18 23.42
C CYS A 79 0.20 5.59 24.54
N THR A 80 0.46 6.40 25.56
CA THR A 80 0.97 5.94 26.85
C THR A 80 -0.06 5.01 27.50
N GLU A 81 0.42 3.88 28.00
CA GLU A 81 -0.26 2.91 28.85
C GLU A 81 -1.18 3.58 29.89
N GLU A 82 -2.49 3.33 29.79
CA GLU A 82 -3.49 3.28 30.87
C GLU A 82 -4.88 3.02 30.26
N TRP A 83 -5.16 1.76 29.87
CA TRP A 83 -6.50 1.15 29.82
C TRP A 83 -6.38 -0.37 29.98
#